data_AF-A0A7C4LWI2-F1
#
_entry.id   AF-A0A7C4LWI2-F1
#
_cell.length_a   1.000
_cell.length_b   1.000
_cell.length_c   1.000
_cell.angle_alpha   90.00
_cell.angle_beta   90.00
_cell.angle_gamma   90.00
#
_symmetry.space_group_name_H-M   'P 1'
#
loop_
_entity.id
_entity.type
_entity.pdbx_description
1 polymer ?
#
loop_
_entity_poly.entity_id
_entity_poly.type
_entity_poly.pdbx_seq_one_letter_code
_entity_poly.pdbx_strand_id
1 'polypeptide(L)'
;MNKGMLRQYQKSLKERFNEEFIRLRDKENIVDYVSDICKALQVVEGVEFLGCDVVTDESKFKTRGRENSKFVSIEESRLNLITMKFRISQDGKQEVIEKSIYVPKLVDGFYFQLNSSRYYPILQVVDKSTYNSRNAVVLKTLLMPIILRFKKTLIVDSAGKKYSGKVFSLNLFRHNVNILHYYLGHTRMSSVLQYFGFGEEDMGFVANSDITKEDVEKKTFFQFNKKNSLYVSKALLRQDSERRNFVINFVATLLNILNNRSNTQNVHDLEYWKKRLGGCFTKNTNNQLEKTKKILLSFKRILDSRTKFFLKVSPEDKKSIFSIIRWMMVKYETLMRKDNFDLANKRIRLSEYLVFPLLLKFSNSTYRILNSKSVTFGVIKSMFNISPGFLISKLVSNELLRYNGATNAIDLFTSALRFTCRGPQSMSAKSGASVSIRYRGIHPSYIGKVSLTASSAGDPGLSGMLTPFVKAPDLFFSEEME
;
A
#
# COMPACT_ATOMS: atom_id res chain seq x y z
N MET A 1 -19.94 -44.10 22.88
CA MET A 1 -18.64 -43.59 22.36
C MET A 1 -17.69 -43.43 23.54
N ASN A 2 -16.57 -44.14 23.57
CA ASN A 2 -15.72 -44.31 24.76
C ASN A 2 -14.98 -43.00 25.09
N LYS A 3 -15.24 -42.38 26.26
CA LYS A 3 -14.71 -41.06 26.64
C LYS A 3 -13.18 -40.98 26.58
N GLY A 4 -12.47 -42.09 26.83
CA GLY A 4 -11.00 -42.17 26.74
C GLY A 4 -10.48 -42.02 25.31
N MET A 5 -11.17 -42.59 24.33
CA MET A 5 -10.80 -42.57 22.91
C MET A 5 -11.02 -41.18 22.29
N LEU A 6 -12.14 -40.52 22.64
CA LEU A 6 -12.38 -39.11 22.29
C LEU A 6 -11.33 -38.17 22.89
N ARG A 7 -10.88 -38.43 24.13
CA ARG A 7 -9.87 -37.62 24.82
C ARG A 7 -8.47 -37.83 24.23
N GLN A 8 -8.12 -39.04 23.84
CA GLN A 8 -6.88 -39.34 23.10
C GLN A 8 -6.90 -38.72 21.70
N TYR A 9 -8.01 -38.84 20.97
CA TYR A 9 -8.20 -38.23 19.65
C TYR A 9 -8.16 -36.70 19.70
N GLN A 10 -8.78 -36.09 20.73
CA GLN A 10 -8.65 -34.65 20.99
C GLN A 10 -7.20 -34.26 21.32
N LYS A 11 -6.48 -35.03 22.14
CA LYS A 11 -5.06 -34.75 22.44
C LYS A 11 -4.19 -34.81 21.19
N SER A 12 -4.38 -35.79 20.30
CA SER A 12 -3.61 -35.89 19.05
C SER A 12 -3.92 -34.79 18.02
N LEU A 13 -5.11 -34.17 18.10
CA LEU A 13 -5.51 -33.07 17.23
C LEU A 13 -5.32 -31.68 17.88
N LYS A 14 -5.09 -31.63 19.19
CA LYS A 14 -4.94 -30.37 19.95
C LYS A 14 -3.77 -29.53 19.42
N GLU A 15 -2.69 -30.18 19.00
CA GLU A 15 -1.52 -29.53 18.37
C GLU A 15 -1.83 -28.91 17.00
N ARG A 16 -2.93 -29.32 16.34
CA ARG A 16 -3.30 -28.81 15.02
C ARG A 16 -4.28 -27.64 15.08
N PHE A 17 -5.07 -27.54 16.15
CA PHE A 17 -6.09 -26.51 16.32
C PHE A 17 -5.44 -25.16 16.64
N ASN A 18 -5.61 -24.17 15.78
CA ASN A 18 -4.95 -22.88 15.92
C ASN A 18 -5.77 -21.93 16.80
N GLU A 19 -5.72 -22.15 18.12
CA GLU A 19 -6.42 -21.32 19.11
C GLU A 19 -5.95 -19.86 19.07
N GLU A 20 -4.66 -19.64 18.80
CA GLU A 20 -4.09 -18.29 18.66
C GLU A 20 -4.75 -17.52 17.52
N PHE A 21 -4.95 -18.16 16.36
CA PHE A 21 -5.64 -17.52 15.24
C PHE A 21 -7.12 -17.29 15.54
N ILE A 22 -7.79 -18.22 16.22
CA ILE A 22 -9.22 -18.09 16.56
C ILE A 22 -9.43 -16.90 17.51
N ARG A 23 -8.55 -16.74 18.51
CA ARG A 23 -8.56 -15.63 19.48
C ARG A 23 -7.77 -14.40 19.02
N LEU A 24 -7.48 -14.28 17.72
CA LEU A 24 -6.76 -13.14 17.15
C LEU A 24 -7.38 -11.78 17.56
N ARG A 25 -8.71 -11.72 17.67
CA ARG A 25 -9.46 -10.51 18.05
C ARG A 25 -9.05 -9.94 19.41
N ASP A 26 -8.67 -10.80 20.35
CA ASP A 26 -8.25 -10.41 21.70
C ASP A 26 -6.86 -9.75 21.70
N LYS A 27 -6.04 -10.05 20.70
CA LYS A 27 -4.67 -9.53 20.56
C LYS A 27 -4.60 -8.27 19.68
N GLU A 28 -5.63 -7.99 18.90
CA GLU A 28 -5.61 -6.82 18.01
C GLU A 28 -5.90 -5.51 18.76
N ASN A 29 -4.99 -4.55 18.59
CA ASN A 29 -5.15 -3.22 19.15
C ASN A 29 -5.52 -2.20 18.05
N ILE A 30 -6.79 -1.80 18.03
CA ILE A 30 -7.31 -0.80 17.07
C ILE A 30 -6.59 0.56 17.17
N VAL A 31 -6.04 0.88 18.34
CA VAL A 31 -5.36 2.16 18.61
C VAL A 31 -4.08 2.26 17.80
N ASP A 32 -3.36 1.15 17.62
CA ASP A 32 -2.13 1.12 16.83
C ASP A 32 -2.43 1.48 15.37
N TYR A 33 -3.53 0.96 14.82
CA TYR A 33 -3.97 1.32 13.47
C TYR A 33 -4.38 2.79 13.35
N VAL A 34 -5.07 3.35 14.35
CA VAL A 34 -5.39 4.80 14.37
C VAL A 34 -4.10 5.61 14.44
N SER A 35 -3.17 5.25 15.32
CA SER A 35 -1.86 5.91 15.48
C SER A 35 -1.06 5.87 14.18
N ASP A 36 -1.01 4.74 13.48
CA ASP A 36 -0.34 4.60 12.19
C ASP A 36 -0.96 5.50 11.12
N ILE A 37 -2.30 5.58 11.05
CA ILE A 37 -3.01 6.50 10.15
C ILE A 37 -2.65 7.95 10.48
N CYS A 38 -2.65 8.33 11.75
CA CYS A 38 -2.32 9.69 12.20
C CYS A 38 -0.86 10.05 11.92
N LYS A 39 0.07 9.12 12.14
CA LYS A 39 1.50 9.29 11.81
C LYS A 39 1.69 9.51 10.30
N ALA A 40 0.93 8.83 9.45
CA ALA A 40 1.02 9.01 8.00
C ALA A 40 0.65 10.44 7.55
N LEU A 41 -0.17 11.18 8.31
CA LEU A 41 -0.58 12.55 7.99
C LEU A 41 0.58 13.54 7.98
N GLN A 42 1.71 13.20 8.61
CA GLN A 42 2.95 13.98 8.59
C GLN A 42 3.55 14.12 7.17
N VAL A 43 3.00 13.42 6.17
CA VAL A 43 3.26 13.71 4.75
C VAL A 43 2.92 15.16 4.39
N VAL A 44 1.93 15.76 5.07
CA VAL A 44 1.58 17.17 4.94
C VAL A 44 2.58 18.01 5.73
N GLU A 45 3.19 18.97 5.06
CA GLU A 45 4.07 19.96 5.70
C GLU A 45 3.28 20.77 6.74
N GLY A 46 3.87 20.96 7.93
CA GLY A 46 3.22 21.67 9.03
C GLY A 46 2.27 20.83 9.89
N VAL A 47 2.19 19.50 9.70
CA VAL A 47 1.43 18.59 10.58
C VAL A 47 2.39 17.68 11.34
N GLU A 48 2.30 17.69 12.66
CA GLU A 48 3.04 16.83 13.57
C GLU A 48 2.05 16.05 14.45
N PHE A 49 2.26 14.73 14.56
CA PHE A 49 1.42 13.87 15.39
C PHE A 49 2.06 13.70 16.77
N LEU A 50 1.34 14.06 17.82
CA LEU A 50 1.86 14.06 19.20
C LEU A 50 1.54 12.76 19.94
N GLY A 51 0.45 12.07 19.58
CA GLY A 51 0.06 10.82 20.22
C GLY A 51 -1.45 10.56 20.20
N CYS A 52 -1.81 9.38 20.70
CA CYS A 52 -3.19 8.97 20.94
C CYS A 52 -3.35 8.59 22.42
N ASP A 53 -4.41 9.09 23.03
CA ASP A 53 -4.86 8.66 24.35
C ASP A 53 -6.13 7.81 24.21
N VAL A 54 -6.27 6.80 25.05
CA VAL A 54 -7.38 5.84 24.98
C VAL A 54 -8.08 5.79 26.32
N VAL A 55 -9.39 5.98 26.29
CA VAL A 55 -10.25 5.84 27.46
C VAL A 55 -11.19 4.66 27.22
N THR A 56 -11.00 3.60 28.00
CA THR A 56 -11.80 2.35 27.95
C THR A 56 -12.93 2.32 28.96
N ASP A 57 -12.85 3.20 29.96
CA ASP A 57 -13.86 3.40 30.98
C ASP A 57 -14.92 4.37 30.45
N GLU A 58 -16.07 3.81 30.10
CA GLU A 58 -17.18 4.54 29.49
C GLU A 58 -17.82 5.56 30.43
N SER A 59 -17.59 5.48 31.75
CA SER A 59 -18.05 6.50 32.69
C SER A 59 -17.33 7.84 32.51
N LYS A 60 -16.12 7.81 31.93
CA LYS A 60 -15.25 8.98 31.75
C LYS A 60 -15.56 9.78 30.48
N PHE A 61 -16.51 9.35 29.66
CA PHE A 61 -16.89 10.08 28.45
C PHE A 61 -18.39 9.97 28.12
N LYS A 62 -18.94 11.04 27.54
CA LYS A 62 -20.36 11.12 27.22
C LYS A 62 -20.66 10.58 25.82
N THR A 63 -21.30 9.43 25.74
CA THR A 63 -22.14 9.07 24.59
C THR A 63 -23.46 9.86 24.67
N ARG A 64 -24.15 10.08 23.53
CA ARG A 64 -25.39 10.89 23.49
C ARG A 64 -26.32 10.53 24.67
N GLY A 65 -26.60 11.49 25.55
CA GLY A 65 -27.57 11.34 26.65
C GLY A 65 -27.02 11.08 28.06
N ARG A 66 -25.70 11.00 28.27
CA ARG A 66 -25.15 10.73 29.63
C ARG A 66 -24.96 11.97 30.52
N GLU A 67 -25.63 11.94 31.68
CA GLU A 67 -25.12 12.49 32.95
C GLU A 67 -24.77 11.33 33.90
N ASN A 68 -23.49 11.20 34.26
CA ASN A 68 -22.96 10.48 35.42
C ASN A 68 -23.66 9.17 35.89
N SER A 69 -23.88 8.18 35.02
CA SER A 69 -24.30 6.84 35.46
C SER A 69 -23.13 5.85 35.53
N LYS A 70 -22.99 5.13 36.66
CA LYS A 70 -22.00 4.04 36.84
C LYS A 70 -22.35 2.77 36.06
N PHE A 71 -23.57 2.67 35.54
CA PHE A 71 -24.11 1.50 34.85
C PHE A 71 -24.35 1.81 33.37
N VAL A 72 -23.90 0.92 32.49
CA VAL A 72 -24.13 0.97 31.04
C VAL A 72 -25.28 0.03 30.71
N SER A 73 -26.38 0.55 30.15
CA SER A 73 -27.52 -0.26 29.71
C SER A 73 -27.10 -1.24 28.59
N ILE A 74 -27.73 -2.41 28.54
CA ILE A 74 -27.54 -3.42 27.46
C ILE A 74 -27.98 -2.86 26.09
N GLU A 75 -28.89 -1.88 26.11
CA GLU A 75 -29.38 -1.18 24.91
C GLU A 75 -28.35 -0.19 24.35
N GLU A 76 -27.30 0.13 25.11
CA GLU A 76 -26.28 1.08 24.67
C GLU A 76 -25.14 0.40 23.90
N SER A 77 -24.52 1.19 23.02
CA SER A 77 -23.30 0.77 22.34
C SER A 77 -22.14 0.68 23.33
N ARG A 78 -21.34 -0.39 23.27
CA ARG A 78 -20.10 -0.52 24.06
C ARG A 78 -18.92 0.02 23.26
N LEU A 79 -18.29 1.08 23.76
CA LEU A 79 -17.33 1.90 23.01
C LEU A 79 -16.06 2.18 23.83
N ASN A 80 -14.97 2.49 23.13
CA ASN A 80 -13.81 3.18 23.68
C ASN A 80 -13.69 4.56 23.01
N LEU A 81 -13.13 5.54 23.74
CA LEU A 81 -12.80 6.86 23.19
C LEU A 81 -11.30 6.91 22.88
N ILE A 82 -10.96 7.28 21.65
CA ILE A 82 -9.57 7.58 21.25
C ILE A 82 -9.47 9.07 21.00
N THR A 83 -8.57 9.76 21.71
CA THR A 83 -8.24 11.18 21.49
C THR A 83 -6.90 11.30 20.78
N MET A 84 -6.92 11.84 19.57
CA MET A 84 -5.76 12.08 18.73
C MET A 84 -5.28 13.52 18.92
N LYS A 85 -3.97 13.71 19.14
CA LYS A 85 -3.35 15.02 19.35
C LYS A 85 -2.41 15.38 18.21
N PHE A 86 -2.57 16.58 17.65
CA PHE A 86 -1.76 17.08 16.54
C PHE A 86 -1.26 18.49 16.84
N ARG A 87 -0.02 18.79 16.44
CA ARG A 87 0.47 20.16 16.34
C ARG A 87 0.43 20.58 14.87
N ILE A 88 -0.18 21.73 14.61
CA ILE A 88 -0.23 22.32 13.27
C ILE A 88 0.60 23.59 13.27
N SER A 89 1.50 23.73 12.30
CA SER A 89 2.35 24.90 12.12
C SER A 89 2.34 25.36 10.66
N GLN A 90 1.79 26.53 10.37
CA GLN A 90 1.76 27.10 9.02
C GLN A 90 1.68 28.62 9.09
N ASP A 91 2.40 29.32 8.21
CA ASP A 91 2.39 30.79 8.09
C ASP A 91 2.68 31.52 9.42
N GLY A 92 3.61 30.99 10.22
CA GLY A 92 3.98 31.55 11.55
C GLY A 92 2.96 31.29 12.67
N LYS A 93 1.83 30.63 12.39
CA LYS A 93 0.84 30.23 13.39
C LYS A 93 1.07 28.79 13.83
N GLN A 94 0.93 28.55 15.13
CA GLN A 94 0.98 27.22 15.72
C GLN A 94 -0.25 26.98 16.61
N GLU A 95 -0.86 25.80 16.52
CA GLU A 95 -1.98 25.38 17.35
C GLU A 95 -1.89 23.88 17.62
N VAL A 96 -2.25 23.45 18.83
CA VAL A 96 -2.45 22.04 19.15
C VAL A 96 -3.94 21.72 19.04
N ILE A 97 -4.27 20.73 18.21
CA ILE A 97 -5.63 20.28 17.98
C ILE A 97 -5.81 18.89 18.57
N GLU A 98 -6.88 18.74 19.34
CA GLU A 98 -7.34 17.45 19.85
C GLU A 98 -8.63 17.04 19.14
N LYS A 99 -8.68 15.79 18.68
CA LYS A 99 -9.87 15.20 18.07
C LYS A 99 -10.12 13.82 18.62
N SER A 100 -11.32 13.63 19.14
CA SER A 100 -11.73 12.35 19.68
C SER A 100 -12.64 11.60 18.72
N ILE A 101 -12.55 10.27 18.73
CA ILE A 101 -13.37 9.35 17.96
C ILE A 101 -13.79 8.16 18.83
N TYR A 102 -15.00 7.66 18.59
CA TYR A 102 -15.49 6.43 19.21
C TYR A 102 -15.13 5.22 18.35
N VAL A 103 -14.65 4.17 19.01
CA VAL A 103 -14.42 2.85 18.40
C VAL A 103 -15.20 1.78 19.19
N PRO A 104 -15.67 0.71 18.53
CA PRO A 104 -16.37 -0.37 19.22
C PRO A 104 -15.43 -1.08 20.21
N LYS A 105 -15.97 -1.45 21.37
CA LYS A 105 -15.29 -2.28 22.37
C LYS A 105 -15.66 -3.75 22.15
N LEU A 106 -14.66 -4.62 22.16
CA LEU A 106 -14.86 -6.07 22.05
C LEU A 106 -15.57 -6.60 23.31
N VAL A 107 -16.59 -7.42 23.09
CA VAL A 107 -17.42 -8.08 24.11
C VAL A 107 -17.40 -9.58 23.82
N ASP A 108 -17.15 -10.38 24.85
CA ASP A 108 -17.09 -11.86 24.79
C ASP A 108 -16.15 -12.40 23.69
N GLY A 109 -15.04 -11.69 23.42
CA GLY A 109 -13.98 -12.08 22.48
C GLY A 109 -14.32 -11.99 20.98
N PHE A 110 -15.59 -12.00 20.60
CA PHE A 110 -15.99 -12.03 19.18
C PHE A 110 -16.93 -10.91 18.74
N TYR A 111 -17.52 -10.17 19.68
CA TYR A 111 -18.68 -9.35 19.38
C TYR A 111 -18.48 -7.86 19.70
N PHE A 112 -19.24 -7.03 19.00
CA PHE A 112 -19.44 -5.63 19.31
C PHE A 112 -20.93 -5.40 19.60
N GLN A 113 -21.22 -4.70 20.68
CA GLN A 113 -22.58 -4.27 21.01
C GLN A 113 -22.74 -2.84 20.47
N LEU A 114 -23.60 -2.63 19.47
CA LEU A 114 -23.88 -1.34 18.85
C LEU A 114 -25.38 -1.14 18.69
N ASN A 115 -25.92 -0.03 19.22
CA ASN A 115 -27.35 0.33 19.16
C ASN A 115 -28.27 -0.86 19.50
N SER A 116 -28.12 -1.41 20.72
CA SER A 116 -28.85 -2.57 21.23
C SER A 116 -28.67 -3.90 20.46
N SER A 117 -27.85 -3.92 19.41
CA SER A 117 -27.65 -5.08 18.55
C SER A 117 -26.24 -5.63 18.65
N ARG A 118 -26.12 -6.96 18.58
CA ARG A 118 -24.84 -7.67 18.61
C ARG A 118 -24.33 -7.87 17.18
N TYR A 119 -23.11 -7.44 16.94
CA TYR A 119 -22.41 -7.59 15.67
C TYR A 119 -21.11 -8.37 15.86
N TYR A 120 -20.59 -8.97 14.80
CA TYR A 120 -19.24 -9.55 14.78
C TYR A 120 -18.47 -9.09 13.53
N PRO A 121 -17.17 -8.78 13.68
CA PRO A 121 -16.30 -8.47 12.56
C PRO A 121 -15.86 -9.75 11.81
N ILE A 122 -16.07 -9.77 10.50
CA ILE A 122 -15.63 -10.85 9.61
C ILE A 122 -14.17 -10.63 9.18
N LEU A 123 -13.39 -11.70 9.08
CA LEU A 123 -12.02 -11.64 8.57
C LEU A 123 -12.01 -11.25 7.09
N GLN A 124 -11.26 -10.22 6.73
CA GLN A 124 -11.15 -9.78 5.34
C GLN A 124 -9.87 -10.36 4.72
N VAL A 125 -9.98 -11.07 3.59
CA VAL A 125 -8.84 -11.58 2.83
C VAL A 125 -8.53 -10.64 1.67
N VAL A 126 -7.30 -10.15 1.59
CA VAL A 126 -6.84 -9.21 0.56
C VAL A 126 -5.45 -9.58 0.06
N ASP A 127 -4.99 -8.97 -1.04
CA ASP A 127 -3.59 -9.07 -1.46
C ASP A 127 -2.62 -8.56 -0.37
N LYS A 128 -1.44 -9.20 -0.27
CA LYS A 128 -0.37 -8.89 0.68
C LYS A 128 0.02 -7.39 0.66
N SER A 129 0.96 -7.02 -0.18
CA SER A 129 1.41 -5.63 -0.34
C SER A 129 1.29 -5.19 -1.79
N THR A 130 1.68 -6.06 -2.73
CA THR A 130 1.53 -5.82 -4.15
C THR A 130 0.39 -6.64 -4.77
N TYR A 131 -0.21 -6.11 -5.83
CA TYR A 131 -1.10 -6.87 -6.70
C TYR A 131 -0.98 -6.41 -8.15
N ASN A 132 -1.30 -7.32 -9.05
CA ASN A 132 -1.24 -7.05 -10.48
C ASN A 132 -2.57 -6.52 -10.98
N SER A 133 -2.49 -5.46 -11.78
CA SER A 133 -3.59 -4.90 -12.55
C SER A 133 -3.22 -4.87 -14.03
N ARG A 134 -4.16 -4.50 -14.90
CA ARG A 134 -3.94 -4.45 -16.35
C ARG A 134 -2.80 -3.47 -16.66
N ASN A 135 -1.66 -4.02 -17.05
CA ASN A 135 -0.41 -3.32 -17.35
C ASN A 135 0.18 -2.49 -16.18
N ALA A 136 -0.06 -2.88 -14.94
CA ALA A 136 0.48 -2.18 -13.78
C ALA A 136 0.69 -3.11 -12.59
N VAL A 137 1.76 -2.85 -11.84
CA VAL A 137 1.95 -3.40 -10.49
C VAL A 137 1.57 -2.31 -9.50
N VAL A 138 0.68 -2.63 -8.57
CA VAL A 138 0.20 -1.69 -7.56
C VAL A 138 0.71 -2.11 -6.19
N LEU A 139 1.41 -1.20 -5.51
CA LEU A 139 1.75 -1.32 -4.10
C LEU A 139 0.71 -0.56 -3.27
N LYS A 140 0.05 -1.27 -2.37
CA LYS A 140 -0.89 -0.67 -1.41
C LYS A 140 -0.08 0.05 -0.33
N THR A 141 -0.39 1.33 -0.11
CA THR A 141 0.08 2.11 1.05
C THR A 141 -1.13 2.60 1.85
N LEU A 142 -0.94 3.16 3.04
CA LEU A 142 -2.07 3.75 3.79
C LEU A 142 -2.74 4.89 3.02
N LEU A 143 -2.00 5.94 2.66
CA LEU A 143 -2.63 7.16 2.12
C LEU A 143 -2.84 7.14 0.60
N MET A 144 -1.83 6.77 -0.19
CA MET A 144 -1.91 6.84 -1.65
C MET A 144 -1.16 5.67 -2.32
N PRO A 145 -1.87 4.76 -3.02
CA PRO A 145 -1.23 3.60 -3.63
C PRO A 145 -0.19 4.03 -4.67
N ILE A 146 0.90 3.26 -4.75
CA ILE A 146 1.95 3.49 -5.72
C ILE A 146 1.71 2.56 -6.90
N ILE A 147 1.39 3.16 -8.05
CA ILE A 147 1.02 2.42 -9.25
C ILE A 147 2.18 2.55 -10.24
N LEU A 148 2.92 1.46 -10.42
CA LEU A 148 3.95 1.33 -11.44
C LEU A 148 3.30 0.85 -12.74
N ARG A 149 3.18 1.76 -13.71
CA ARG A 149 2.69 1.47 -15.06
C ARG A 149 3.85 1.24 -16.00
N PHE A 150 3.58 0.55 -17.10
CA PHE A 150 4.50 0.50 -18.22
C PHE A 150 3.82 0.78 -19.56
N LYS A 151 4.62 1.27 -20.49
CA LYS A 151 4.29 1.33 -21.92
C LYS A 151 5.35 0.54 -22.69
N LYS A 152 4.93 -0.43 -23.51
CA LYS A 152 5.85 -1.12 -24.41
C LYS A 152 6.37 -0.13 -25.44
N THR A 153 7.68 -0.17 -25.70
CA THR A 153 8.35 0.63 -26.71
C THR A 153 9.37 -0.23 -27.45
N LEU A 154 9.64 0.12 -28.70
CA LEU A 154 10.78 -0.42 -29.43
C LEU A 154 11.91 0.61 -29.32
N ILE A 155 13.08 0.14 -28.89
CA ILE A 155 14.32 0.92 -28.94
C ILE A 155 15.23 0.31 -30.00
N VAL A 156 15.95 1.14 -30.72
CA VAL A 156 16.84 0.73 -31.81
C VAL A 156 18.24 1.19 -31.46
N ASP A 157 19.21 0.28 -31.55
CA ASP A 157 20.62 0.66 -31.40
C ASP A 157 21.19 1.26 -32.70
N SER A 158 22.39 1.82 -32.63
CA SER A 158 23.08 2.41 -33.78
C SER A 158 23.42 1.39 -34.88
N ALA A 159 23.35 0.09 -34.59
CA ALA A 159 23.53 -0.98 -35.58
C ALA A 159 22.20 -1.43 -36.23
N GLY A 160 21.07 -0.79 -35.87
CA GLY A 160 19.74 -1.09 -36.41
C GLY A 160 19.03 -2.25 -35.74
N LYS A 161 19.61 -2.86 -34.69
CA LYS A 161 18.98 -3.95 -33.96
C LYS A 161 17.91 -3.40 -33.03
N LYS A 162 16.74 -4.03 -33.09
CA LYS A 162 15.54 -3.63 -32.35
C LYS A 162 15.44 -4.42 -31.05
N TYR A 163 15.14 -3.72 -29.95
CA TYR A 163 14.85 -4.32 -28.65
C TYR A 163 13.45 -3.89 -28.19
N SER A 164 12.70 -4.84 -27.64
CA SER A 164 11.40 -4.54 -27.02
C SER A 164 11.63 -4.19 -25.54
N GLY A 165 11.44 -2.92 -25.21
CA GLY A 165 11.57 -2.41 -23.85
C GLY A 165 10.25 -1.93 -23.27
N LYS A 166 10.24 -1.72 -21.96
CA LYS A 166 9.13 -1.14 -21.19
C LYS A 166 9.57 0.18 -20.60
N VAL A 167 8.86 1.26 -20.94
CA VAL A 167 9.01 2.57 -20.28
C VAL A 167 8.18 2.56 -19.01
N PHE A 168 8.84 2.71 -17.86
CA PHE A 168 8.17 2.74 -16.57
C PHE A 168 7.75 4.15 -16.16
N SER A 169 6.54 4.27 -15.63
CA SER A 169 6.01 5.51 -15.09
C SER A 169 5.25 5.27 -13.79
N LEU A 170 5.34 6.23 -12.87
CA LEU A 170 4.59 6.25 -11.63
C LEU A 170 3.38 7.14 -11.79
N ASN A 171 2.22 6.59 -11.46
CA ASN A 171 1.01 7.40 -11.29
C ASN A 171 0.88 7.81 -9.82
N LEU A 172 1.30 9.05 -9.52
CA LEU A 172 1.25 9.67 -8.19
C LEU A 172 0.75 11.10 -8.33
N PHE A 173 0.00 11.59 -7.33
CA PHE A 173 -0.51 12.97 -7.30
C PHE A 173 -1.30 13.38 -8.57
N ARG A 174 -2.08 12.48 -9.18
CA ARG A 174 -2.81 12.73 -10.46
C ARG A 174 -1.93 12.87 -11.70
N HIS A 175 -0.61 12.72 -11.57
CA HIS A 175 0.32 12.79 -12.68
C HIS A 175 0.94 11.43 -12.97
N ASN A 176 1.04 11.09 -14.25
CA ASN A 176 1.80 9.94 -14.70
C ASN A 176 3.20 10.43 -15.12
N VAL A 177 4.20 10.18 -14.28
CA VAL A 177 5.56 10.72 -14.45
C VAL A 177 6.54 9.57 -14.64
N ASN A 178 7.46 9.70 -15.59
CA ASN A 178 8.54 8.73 -15.75
C ASN A 178 9.33 8.62 -14.44
N ILE A 179 9.58 7.39 -13.99
CA ILE A 179 10.12 7.12 -12.66
C ILE A 179 11.47 7.82 -12.43
N LEU A 180 12.28 7.94 -13.48
CA LEU A 180 13.64 8.45 -13.38
C LEU A 180 13.68 9.95 -13.08
N HIS A 181 12.62 10.70 -13.36
CA HIS A 181 12.52 12.10 -12.95
C HIS A 181 12.57 12.27 -11.43
N TYR A 182 12.02 11.33 -10.65
CA TYR A 182 12.09 11.39 -9.19
C TYR A 182 13.51 11.15 -8.68
N TYR A 183 14.23 10.18 -9.27
CA TYR A 183 15.61 9.89 -8.91
C TYR A 183 16.55 11.04 -9.29
N LEU A 184 16.45 11.52 -10.53
CA LEU A 184 17.29 12.59 -11.07
C LEU A 184 16.98 13.97 -10.47
N GLY A 185 15.75 14.20 -10.02
CA GLY A 185 15.42 15.39 -9.23
C GLY A 185 16.02 15.36 -7.81
N HIS A 186 16.34 14.17 -7.30
CA HIS A 186 16.92 13.98 -5.97
C HIS A 186 18.45 13.96 -5.98
N THR A 187 19.08 13.30 -6.96
CA THR A 187 20.53 13.10 -7.05
C THR A 187 21.04 13.19 -8.50
N ARG A 188 22.37 13.21 -8.68
CA ARG A 188 23.02 13.30 -9.98
C ARG A 188 22.88 12.01 -10.79
N MET A 189 22.96 12.11 -12.11
CA MET A 189 22.83 10.99 -13.04
C MET A 189 23.79 9.83 -12.74
N SER A 190 25.06 10.09 -12.45
CA SER A 190 26.05 9.06 -12.10
C SER A 190 25.64 8.26 -10.86
N SER A 191 25.18 8.95 -9.82
CA SER A 191 24.66 8.31 -8.61
C SER A 191 23.40 7.49 -8.88
N VAL A 192 22.53 7.93 -9.80
CA VAL A 192 21.36 7.13 -10.22
C VAL A 192 21.81 5.86 -10.92
N LEU A 193 22.72 5.93 -11.89
CA LEU A 193 23.24 4.75 -12.59
C LEU A 193 23.85 3.75 -11.61
N GLN A 194 24.72 4.21 -10.71
CA GLN A 194 25.31 3.38 -9.66
C GLN A 194 24.26 2.75 -8.75
N TYR A 195 23.23 3.52 -8.36
CA TYR A 195 22.14 3.04 -7.50
C TYR A 195 21.31 1.90 -8.14
N PHE A 196 21.17 1.92 -9.47
CA PHE A 196 20.54 0.84 -10.25
C PHE A 196 21.52 -0.31 -10.59
N GLY A 197 22.76 -0.22 -10.12
CA GLY A 197 23.79 -1.24 -10.29
C GLY A 197 24.48 -1.18 -11.65
N PHE A 198 24.71 0.02 -12.17
CA PHE A 198 25.52 0.27 -13.36
C PHE A 198 26.73 1.11 -12.98
N GLY A 199 27.93 0.58 -13.20
CA GLY A 199 29.17 1.35 -13.11
C GLY A 199 29.35 2.30 -14.29
N GLU A 200 30.42 3.10 -14.26
CA GLU A 200 30.74 4.00 -15.37
C GLU A 200 31.05 3.23 -16.66
N GLU A 201 31.79 2.11 -16.59
CA GLU A 201 32.07 1.26 -17.75
C GLU A 201 30.83 0.53 -18.31
N ASP A 202 29.81 0.37 -17.49
CA ASP A 202 28.60 -0.37 -17.82
C ASP A 202 27.62 0.46 -18.66
N MET A 203 27.42 1.72 -18.28
CA MET A 203 26.44 2.60 -18.90
C MET A 203 26.79 4.07 -18.70
N GLY A 204 26.70 4.86 -19.76
CA GLY A 204 26.96 6.30 -19.68
C GLY A 204 26.61 7.04 -20.96
N PHE A 205 26.99 8.31 -21.01
CA PHE A 205 26.69 9.21 -22.12
C PHE A 205 27.96 9.61 -22.85
N VAL A 206 27.90 9.64 -24.17
CA VAL A 206 29.04 10.02 -25.02
C VAL A 206 28.56 10.88 -26.19
N ALA A 207 29.40 11.82 -26.64
CA ALA A 207 29.15 12.50 -27.90
C ALA A 207 29.50 11.56 -29.06
N ASN A 208 28.70 11.59 -30.13
CA ASN A 208 28.86 10.71 -31.28
C ASN A 208 30.19 10.92 -32.01
N SER A 209 30.80 12.10 -31.88
CA SER A 209 32.15 12.40 -32.38
C SER A 209 33.25 11.61 -31.68
N ASP A 210 33.01 11.21 -30.44
CA ASP A 210 34.03 10.66 -29.54
C ASP A 210 33.98 9.12 -29.51
N ILE A 211 33.09 8.51 -30.31
CA ILE A 211 32.92 7.05 -30.38
C ILE A 211 34.06 6.47 -31.22
N THR A 212 34.90 5.65 -30.59
CA THR A 212 35.98 4.94 -31.28
C THR A 212 35.53 3.59 -31.84
N LYS A 213 36.29 3.00 -32.76
CA LYS A 213 36.02 1.64 -33.27
C LYS A 213 36.06 0.60 -32.16
N GLU A 214 36.97 0.75 -31.19
CA GLU A 214 37.10 -0.16 -30.04
C GLU A 214 35.85 -0.11 -29.14
N ASP A 215 35.26 1.08 -28.95
CA ASP A 215 34.02 1.20 -28.19
C ASP A 215 32.85 0.49 -28.87
N VAL A 216 32.77 0.52 -30.21
CA VAL A 216 31.73 -0.20 -30.97
C VAL A 216 31.83 -1.71 -30.80
N GLU A 217 33.03 -2.24 -30.54
CA GLU A 217 33.22 -3.67 -30.26
C GLU A 217 32.72 -4.06 -28.87
N LYS A 218 32.97 -3.22 -27.85
CA LYS A 218 32.66 -3.53 -26.44
C LYS A 218 31.29 -3.03 -25.97
N LYS A 219 30.77 -1.96 -26.58
CA LYS A 219 29.57 -1.23 -26.14
C LYS A 219 28.51 -1.20 -27.24
N THR A 220 27.25 -1.07 -26.83
CA THR A 220 26.08 -0.87 -27.69
C THR A 220 25.58 0.55 -27.49
N PHE A 221 25.35 1.26 -28.59
CA PHE A 221 24.96 2.67 -28.54
C PHE A 221 23.49 2.84 -28.89
N PHE A 222 22.80 3.67 -28.12
CA PHE A 222 21.43 4.08 -28.36
C PHE A 222 21.42 5.59 -28.55
N GLN A 223 21.22 6.00 -29.80
CA GLN A 223 21.21 7.41 -30.17
C GLN A 223 19.91 8.07 -29.69
N PHE A 224 20.04 9.16 -28.92
CA PHE A 224 18.89 9.95 -28.47
C PHE A 224 18.83 11.36 -29.09
N ASN A 225 19.93 11.82 -29.70
CA ASN A 225 19.93 13.00 -30.55
C ASN A 225 21.04 12.87 -31.63
N LYS A 226 21.14 13.84 -32.55
CA LYS A 226 22.14 13.79 -33.65
C LYS A 226 23.60 13.73 -33.15
N LYS A 227 23.90 14.31 -31.98
CA LYS A 227 25.25 14.52 -31.46
C LYS A 227 25.64 13.60 -30.30
N ASN A 228 24.71 12.91 -29.64
CA ASN A 228 24.93 12.18 -28.39
C ASN A 228 24.22 10.84 -28.40
N SER A 229 24.86 9.86 -27.75
CA SER A 229 24.35 8.52 -27.56
C SER A 229 24.50 8.08 -26.10
N LEU A 230 23.60 7.19 -25.68
CA LEU A 230 23.71 6.41 -24.46
C LEU A 230 24.45 5.11 -24.82
N TYR A 231 25.55 4.81 -24.16
CA TYR A 231 26.23 3.53 -24.33
C TYR A 231 25.84 2.55 -23.23
N VAL A 232 25.83 1.26 -23.58
CA VAL A 232 25.59 0.13 -22.67
C VAL A 232 26.59 -0.96 -23.01
N SER A 233 27.33 -1.45 -22.02
CA SER A 233 28.26 -2.56 -22.20
C SER A 233 27.55 -3.79 -22.80
N LYS A 234 28.15 -4.39 -23.85
CA LYS A 234 27.60 -5.61 -24.46
C LYS A 234 27.57 -6.77 -23.46
N ALA A 235 28.44 -6.77 -22.45
CA ALA A 235 28.43 -7.78 -21.39
C ALA A 235 27.07 -7.80 -20.65
N LEU A 236 26.52 -6.63 -20.31
CA LEU A 236 25.22 -6.51 -19.65
C LEU A 236 24.05 -7.02 -20.51
N LEU A 237 24.16 -6.88 -21.83
CA LEU A 237 23.14 -7.36 -22.77
C LEU A 237 23.22 -8.88 -23.05
N ARG A 238 24.33 -9.52 -22.66
CA ARG A 238 24.57 -10.98 -22.80
C ARG A 238 24.29 -11.77 -21.52
N GLN A 239 23.99 -11.10 -20.41
CA GLN A 239 23.63 -11.74 -19.14
C GLN A 239 22.32 -12.52 -19.23
N ASP A 240 21.92 -13.12 -18.11
CA ASP A 240 20.67 -13.87 -17.99
C ASP A 240 19.45 -13.07 -18.48
N SER A 241 18.38 -13.80 -18.79
CA SER A 241 17.19 -13.21 -19.39
C SER A 241 16.53 -12.13 -18.50
N GLU A 242 16.60 -12.25 -17.18
CA GLU A 242 15.95 -11.30 -16.26
C GLU A 242 16.72 -9.99 -16.19
N ARG A 243 18.04 -10.07 -15.97
CA ARG A 243 18.94 -8.93 -15.90
C ARG A 243 19.02 -8.21 -17.22
N ARG A 244 19.08 -8.94 -18.34
CA ARG A 244 19.01 -8.35 -19.69
C ARG A 244 17.71 -7.58 -19.90
N ASN A 245 16.57 -8.15 -19.52
CA ASN A 245 15.27 -7.47 -19.65
C ASN A 245 15.20 -6.21 -18.78
N PHE A 246 15.73 -6.28 -17.56
CA PHE A 246 15.84 -5.11 -16.69
C PHE A 246 16.69 -4.00 -17.32
N VAL A 247 17.87 -4.32 -17.86
CA VAL A 247 18.75 -3.36 -18.55
C VAL A 247 18.00 -2.70 -19.72
N ILE A 248 17.38 -3.49 -20.59
CA ILE A 248 16.62 -2.98 -21.75
C ILE A 248 15.47 -2.07 -21.29
N ASN A 249 14.72 -2.45 -20.25
CA ASN A 249 13.64 -1.63 -19.72
C ASN A 249 14.15 -0.33 -19.08
N PHE A 250 15.28 -0.38 -18.38
CA PHE A 250 15.93 0.81 -17.83
C PHE A 250 16.37 1.77 -18.93
N VAL A 251 17.07 1.25 -19.94
CA VAL A 251 17.50 2.01 -21.13
C VAL A 251 16.30 2.63 -21.84
N ALA A 252 15.23 1.87 -22.07
CA ALA A 252 13.99 2.40 -22.66
C ALA A 252 13.38 3.54 -21.82
N THR A 253 13.37 3.36 -20.50
CA THR A 253 12.85 4.37 -19.56
C THR A 253 13.72 5.64 -19.56
N LEU A 254 15.04 5.49 -19.67
CA LEU A 254 16.01 6.57 -19.74
C LEU A 254 15.95 7.33 -21.08
N LEU A 255 15.92 6.61 -22.20
CA LEU A 255 15.76 7.20 -23.53
C LEU A 255 14.44 7.99 -23.65
N ASN A 256 13.39 7.58 -22.95
CA ASN A 256 12.11 8.29 -22.97
C ASN A 256 12.18 9.71 -22.34
N ILE A 257 13.08 9.94 -21.37
CA ILE A 257 13.24 11.27 -20.75
C ILE A 257 14.29 12.13 -21.46
N LEU A 258 15.19 11.51 -22.20
CA LEU A 258 16.18 12.19 -23.04
C LEU A 258 15.48 12.68 -24.31
N ASN A 259 15.70 13.94 -24.68
CA ASN A 259 15.13 14.49 -25.91
C ASN A 259 16.22 15.10 -26.78
N ASN A 260 15.85 15.53 -27.99
CA ASN A 260 16.76 16.18 -28.94
C ASN A 260 17.46 17.44 -28.38
N ARG A 261 16.96 18.04 -27.29
CA ARG A 261 17.52 19.22 -26.62
C ARG A 261 18.45 18.87 -25.44
N SER A 262 18.52 17.61 -25.04
CA SER A 262 19.43 17.15 -23.99
C SER A 262 20.85 17.09 -24.58
N ASN A 263 21.78 17.93 -24.09
CA ASN A 263 23.21 17.74 -24.32
C ASN A 263 23.82 16.93 -23.16
N THR A 264 25.03 16.38 -23.34
CA THR A 264 25.74 15.61 -22.30
C THR A 264 25.90 16.42 -21.02
N GLN A 265 26.24 17.71 -21.13
CA GLN A 265 26.39 18.60 -19.97
C GLN A 265 25.08 18.75 -19.14
N ASN A 266 23.94 19.00 -19.79
CA ASN A 266 22.64 19.13 -19.10
C ASN A 266 22.20 17.82 -18.47
N VAL A 267 22.59 16.68 -19.03
CA VAL A 267 22.26 15.36 -18.47
C VAL A 267 22.95 15.13 -17.12
N HIS A 268 24.12 15.73 -16.89
CA HIS A 268 24.82 15.66 -15.61
C HIS A 268 24.40 16.76 -14.62
N ASP A 269 23.71 17.81 -15.08
CA ASP A 269 23.23 18.89 -14.22
C ASP A 269 22.01 18.49 -13.38
N LEU A 270 22.13 18.66 -12.06
CA LEU A 270 21.05 18.39 -11.10
C LEU A 270 19.93 19.43 -11.19
N GLU A 271 20.25 20.69 -11.46
CA GLU A 271 19.24 21.75 -11.51
C GLU A 271 18.33 21.58 -12.71
N TYR A 272 18.90 21.20 -13.86
CA TYR A 272 18.16 20.76 -15.04
C TYR A 272 17.09 19.71 -14.72
N TRP A 273 17.46 18.63 -14.01
CA TRP A 273 16.53 17.57 -13.65
C TRP A 273 15.48 18.00 -12.62
N LYS A 274 15.85 18.88 -11.67
CA LYS A 274 14.89 19.48 -10.75
C LYS A 274 13.85 20.32 -11.48
N LYS A 275 14.25 21.13 -12.47
CA LYS A 275 13.32 21.91 -13.31
C LYS A 275 12.42 20.99 -14.13
N ARG A 276 12.96 19.92 -14.72
CA ARG A 276 12.17 18.94 -15.46
C ARG A 276 11.12 18.23 -14.61
N LEU A 277 11.51 17.75 -13.42
CA LEU A 277 10.55 17.14 -12.50
C LEU A 277 9.46 18.15 -12.13
N GLY A 278 9.82 19.39 -11.80
CA GLY A 278 8.86 20.45 -11.48
C GLY A 278 7.92 20.77 -12.64
N GLY A 279 8.44 20.79 -13.86
CA GLY A 279 7.69 20.98 -15.10
C GLY A 279 6.62 19.92 -15.37
N CYS A 280 6.75 18.72 -14.80
CA CYS A 280 5.69 17.71 -14.85
C CYS A 280 4.43 18.09 -14.04
N PHE A 281 4.55 19.02 -13.09
CA PHE A 281 3.48 19.39 -12.15
C PHE A 281 3.08 20.86 -12.21
N THR A 282 3.91 21.74 -12.78
CA THR A 282 3.59 23.15 -12.96
C THR A 282 4.07 23.67 -14.32
N LYS A 283 3.24 24.49 -14.96
CA LYS A 283 3.60 25.21 -16.19
C LYS A 283 4.44 26.46 -15.93
N ASN A 284 4.39 27.02 -14.72
CA ASN A 284 5.15 28.23 -14.38
C ASN A 284 6.61 27.87 -14.08
N THR A 285 7.52 28.31 -14.95
CA THR A 285 8.97 28.03 -14.89
C THR A 285 9.62 28.52 -13.61
N ASN A 286 9.23 29.69 -13.09
CA ASN A 286 9.86 30.29 -11.91
C ASN A 286 9.60 29.46 -10.64
N ASN A 287 8.48 28.74 -10.59
CA ASN A 287 8.07 27.98 -9.41
C ASN A 287 8.46 26.49 -9.49
N GLN A 288 9.12 26.05 -10.58
CA GLN A 288 9.44 24.62 -10.77
C GLN A 288 10.35 24.07 -9.69
N LEU A 289 11.36 24.84 -9.26
CA LEU A 289 12.32 24.39 -8.25
C LEU A 289 11.66 24.20 -6.86
N GLU A 290 10.85 25.16 -6.43
CA GLU A 290 10.09 25.05 -5.19
C GLU A 290 9.09 23.91 -5.24
N LYS A 291 8.38 23.76 -6.37
CA LYS A 291 7.42 22.68 -6.56
C LYS A 291 8.12 21.31 -6.48
N THR A 292 9.31 21.18 -7.07
CA THR A 292 10.13 19.97 -6.96
C THR A 292 10.50 19.64 -5.52
N LYS A 293 10.93 20.62 -4.72
CA LYS A 293 11.24 20.39 -3.29
C LYS A 293 10.02 19.82 -2.55
N LYS A 294 8.84 20.42 -2.73
CA LYS A 294 7.58 19.97 -2.12
C LYS A 294 7.17 18.56 -2.57
N ILE A 295 7.33 18.25 -3.87
CA ILE A 295 7.04 16.92 -4.42
C ILE A 295 7.98 15.87 -3.84
N LEU A 296 9.29 16.13 -3.82
CA LEU A 296 10.27 15.18 -3.30
C LEU A 296 10.08 14.94 -1.80
N LEU A 297 9.75 15.98 -1.02
CA LEU A 297 9.41 15.84 0.39
C LEU A 297 8.17 14.94 0.57
N SER A 298 7.10 15.22 -0.18
CA SER A 298 5.88 14.43 -0.15
C SER A 298 6.14 12.99 -0.57
N PHE A 299 6.90 12.78 -1.65
CA PHE A 299 7.27 11.49 -2.19
C PHE A 299 8.04 10.63 -1.18
N LYS A 300 9.04 11.19 -0.49
CA LYS A 300 9.78 10.51 0.58
C LYS A 300 8.88 10.06 1.74
N ARG A 301 7.82 10.83 2.02
CA ARG A 301 6.87 10.58 3.12
C ARG A 301 5.67 9.71 2.74
N ILE A 302 5.52 9.30 1.47
CA ILE A 302 4.46 8.36 1.04
C ILE A 302 4.59 7.01 1.74
N LEU A 303 5.83 6.56 1.96
CA LEU A 303 6.11 5.27 2.56
C LEU A 303 5.96 5.32 4.07
N ASP A 304 4.79 4.92 4.54
CA ASP A 304 4.46 4.85 5.97
C ASP A 304 5.06 3.61 6.66
N SER A 305 5.20 3.68 7.99
CA SER A 305 5.77 2.62 8.84
C SER A 305 5.00 1.31 8.72
N ARG A 306 3.67 1.38 8.62
CA ARG A 306 2.81 0.21 8.55
C ARG A 306 2.97 -0.54 7.22
N THR A 307 3.07 0.20 6.13
CA THR A 307 3.39 -0.35 4.80
C THR A 307 4.77 -0.99 4.79
N LYS A 308 5.80 -0.37 5.40
CA LYS A 308 7.13 -0.98 5.53
C LYS A 308 7.09 -2.30 6.31
N PHE A 309 6.29 -2.36 7.37
CA PHE A 309 6.12 -3.56 8.20
C PHE A 309 5.46 -4.70 7.42
N PHE A 310 4.38 -4.42 6.69
CA PHE A 310 3.65 -5.44 5.94
C PHE A 310 4.33 -5.90 4.65
N LEU A 311 5.14 -5.05 4.02
CA LEU A 311 5.89 -5.44 2.84
C LEU A 311 6.82 -6.61 3.22
N LYS A 312 6.80 -7.73 2.50
CA LYS A 312 7.68 -8.88 2.76
C LYS A 312 8.86 -8.90 1.78
N VAL A 313 9.63 -7.82 1.75
CA VAL A 313 10.87 -7.72 0.95
C VAL A 313 12.11 -7.56 1.83
N SER A 314 13.31 -7.58 1.24
CA SER A 314 14.56 -7.40 1.97
C SER A 314 14.59 -6.07 2.74
N PRO A 315 15.29 -5.98 3.89
CA PRO A 315 15.43 -4.72 4.63
C PRO A 315 16.03 -3.58 3.80
N GLU A 316 16.95 -3.90 2.88
CA GLU A 316 17.59 -2.94 1.97
C GLU A 316 16.58 -2.31 1.02
N ASP A 317 15.69 -3.12 0.45
CA ASP A 317 14.66 -2.66 -0.47
C ASP A 317 13.52 -1.91 0.24
N LYS A 318 13.40 -2.01 1.57
CA LYS A 318 12.42 -1.27 2.40
C LYS A 318 12.92 0.07 2.94
N LYS A 319 14.22 0.35 2.82
CA LYS A 319 14.85 1.51 3.48
C LYS A 319 14.15 2.82 3.12
N SER A 320 13.85 3.01 1.85
CA SER A 320 13.23 4.22 1.32
C SER A 320 12.23 3.92 0.21
N ILE A 321 11.41 4.91 -0.14
CA ILE A 321 10.51 4.81 -1.29
C ILE A 321 11.26 4.59 -2.61
N PHE A 322 12.46 5.16 -2.74
CA PHE A 322 13.34 4.96 -3.88
C PHE A 322 13.85 3.52 -3.96
N SER A 323 14.10 2.88 -2.82
CA SER A 323 14.49 1.47 -2.75
C SER A 323 13.35 0.56 -3.21
N ILE A 324 12.14 0.82 -2.74
CA ILE A 324 10.96 0.03 -3.11
C ILE A 324 10.67 0.15 -4.60
N ILE A 325 10.70 1.35 -5.16
CA ILE A 325 10.42 1.55 -6.60
C ILE A 325 11.51 0.91 -7.46
N ARG A 326 12.78 0.95 -7.01
CA ARG A 326 13.88 0.21 -7.64
C ARG A 326 13.57 -1.28 -7.64
N TRP A 327 13.22 -1.84 -6.49
CA TRP A 327 12.84 -3.26 -6.36
C TRP A 327 11.66 -3.62 -7.26
N MET A 328 10.59 -2.81 -7.28
CA MET A 328 9.43 -3.02 -8.16
C MET A 328 9.81 -3.03 -9.65
N MET A 329 10.79 -2.20 -10.04
CA MET A 329 11.28 -2.18 -11.42
C MET A 329 12.16 -3.40 -11.74
N VAL A 330 13.07 -3.77 -10.84
CA VAL A 330 13.96 -4.93 -10.99
C VAL A 330 13.14 -6.22 -11.06
N LYS A 331 12.20 -6.40 -10.13
CA LYS A 331 11.34 -7.60 -10.02
C LYS A 331 10.04 -7.47 -10.81
N TYR A 332 9.95 -6.54 -11.75
CA TYR A 332 8.71 -6.23 -12.46
C TYR A 332 8.06 -7.47 -13.12
N GLU A 333 8.85 -8.28 -13.83
CA GLU A 333 8.31 -9.48 -14.50
C GLU A 333 7.82 -10.53 -13.49
N THR A 334 8.58 -10.76 -12.42
CA THR A 334 8.21 -11.69 -11.34
C THR A 334 6.93 -11.24 -10.66
N LEU A 335 6.84 -9.94 -10.32
CA LEU A 335 5.66 -9.34 -9.73
C LEU A 335 4.45 -9.52 -10.65
N MET A 336 4.57 -9.21 -11.94
CA MET A 336 3.49 -9.37 -12.92
C MET A 336 3.03 -10.82 -13.16
N ARG A 337 3.89 -11.80 -12.89
CA ARG A 337 3.55 -13.23 -13.01
C ARG A 337 2.85 -13.79 -11.76
N LYS A 338 2.84 -13.05 -10.64
CA LYS A 338 2.16 -13.49 -9.42
C LYS A 338 0.72 -13.86 -9.69
N ASP A 339 0.35 -15.03 -9.19
CA ASP A 339 -1.03 -15.46 -9.22
C ASP A 339 -1.82 -14.71 -8.14
N ASN A 340 -2.77 -13.89 -8.59
CA ASN A 340 -3.69 -13.16 -7.72
C ASN A 340 -4.70 -14.09 -7.01
N PHE A 341 -4.83 -15.37 -7.37
CA PHE A 341 -5.74 -16.32 -6.67
C PHE A 341 -5.06 -17.04 -5.52
N ASP A 342 -3.73 -17.14 -5.56
CA ASP A 342 -3.00 -17.91 -4.56
C ASP A 342 -3.06 -17.22 -3.19
N LEU A 343 -3.55 -17.95 -2.18
CA LEU A 343 -3.51 -17.51 -0.79
C LEU A 343 -2.10 -17.16 -0.31
N ALA A 344 -1.04 -17.77 -0.87
CA ALA A 344 0.33 -17.37 -0.54
C ALA A 344 0.60 -15.88 -0.87
N ASN A 345 -0.15 -15.28 -1.80
CA ASN A 345 -0.09 -13.85 -2.15
C ASN A 345 -1.16 -13.02 -1.43
N LYS A 346 -1.86 -13.60 -0.44
CA LYS A 346 -2.90 -12.94 0.36
C LYS A 346 -2.50 -12.76 1.83
N ARG A 347 -3.20 -11.84 2.48
CA ARG A 347 -3.17 -11.62 3.92
C ARG A 347 -4.58 -11.41 4.47
N ILE A 348 -4.70 -11.55 5.77
CA ILE A 348 -5.92 -11.40 6.55
C ILE A 348 -5.90 -10.01 7.20
N ARG A 349 -7.08 -9.40 7.29
CA ARG A 349 -7.32 -8.12 7.96
C ARG A 349 -8.52 -8.24 8.87
N LEU A 350 -8.47 -7.51 9.98
CA LEU A 350 -9.57 -7.43 10.92
C LEU A 350 -9.76 -5.98 11.41
N SER A 351 -8.94 -5.46 12.32
CA SER A 351 -9.10 -4.08 12.80
C SER A 351 -8.77 -3.02 11.76
N GLU A 352 -7.91 -3.34 10.77
CA GLU A 352 -7.50 -2.42 9.72
C GLU A 352 -8.70 -1.85 8.94
N TYR A 353 -9.69 -2.70 8.60
CA TYR A 353 -10.84 -2.23 7.84
C TYR A 353 -11.84 -1.44 8.70
N LEU A 354 -11.84 -1.63 10.02
CA LEU A 354 -12.73 -0.90 10.94
C LEU A 354 -12.36 0.59 10.97
N VAL A 355 -11.07 0.89 10.90
CA VAL A 355 -10.56 2.27 10.86
C VAL A 355 -10.43 2.82 9.43
N PHE A 356 -10.66 2.00 8.40
CA PHE A 356 -10.56 2.42 7.01
C PHE A 356 -11.37 3.67 6.64
N PRO A 357 -12.60 3.91 7.17
CA PRO A 357 -13.33 5.14 6.89
C PRO A 357 -12.58 6.40 7.34
N LEU A 358 -11.84 6.32 8.46
CA LEU A 358 -10.97 7.40 8.93
C LEU A 358 -9.80 7.62 7.97
N LEU A 359 -9.15 6.53 7.56
CA LEU A 359 -8.07 6.57 6.58
C LEU A 359 -8.52 7.22 5.27
N LEU A 360 -9.70 6.88 4.75
CA LEU A 360 -10.22 7.43 3.50
C LEU A 360 -10.48 8.94 3.61
N LYS A 361 -11.05 9.38 4.74
CA LYS A 361 -11.30 10.81 5.00
C LYS A 361 -10.00 11.62 5.04
N PHE A 362 -9.00 11.08 5.72
CA PHE A 362 -7.69 11.69 5.83
C PHE A 362 -6.94 11.68 4.51
N SER A 363 -6.90 10.54 3.81
CA SER A 363 -6.31 10.41 2.48
C SER A 363 -6.88 11.44 1.49
N ASN A 364 -8.22 11.58 1.43
CA ASN A 364 -8.85 12.57 0.55
C ASN A 364 -8.47 14.02 0.91
N SER A 365 -8.43 14.33 2.20
CA SER A 365 -8.04 15.66 2.69
C SER A 365 -6.56 15.96 2.40
N THR A 366 -5.66 15.03 2.72
CA THR A 366 -4.24 15.10 2.39
C THR A 366 -4.03 15.26 0.89
N TYR A 367 -4.69 14.44 0.09
CA TYR A 367 -4.60 14.48 -1.35
C TYR A 367 -5.05 15.83 -1.92
N ARG A 368 -6.12 16.42 -1.37
CA ARG A 368 -6.56 17.78 -1.72
C ARG A 368 -5.48 18.80 -1.37
N ILE A 369 -4.90 18.74 -0.18
CA ILE A 369 -3.86 19.66 0.30
C ILE A 369 -2.60 19.59 -0.57
N LEU A 370 -2.10 18.40 -0.88
CA LEU A 370 -0.88 18.20 -1.66
C LEU A 370 -1.00 18.72 -3.11
N ASN A 371 -2.22 18.75 -3.65
CA ASN A 371 -2.49 19.26 -4.99
C ASN A 371 -2.90 20.74 -5.00
N SER A 372 -3.14 21.36 -3.85
CA SER A 372 -3.46 22.79 -3.76
C SER A 372 -2.25 23.67 -4.13
N LYS A 373 -2.51 24.83 -4.74
CA LYS A 373 -1.47 25.82 -5.12
C LYS A 373 -0.90 26.53 -3.88
N SER A 374 -1.77 26.92 -2.96
CA SER A 374 -1.45 27.47 -1.64
C SER A 374 -2.13 26.63 -0.57
N VAL A 375 -1.43 26.43 0.54
CA VAL A 375 -1.93 25.71 1.71
C VAL A 375 -1.93 26.70 2.86
N THR A 376 -3.10 27.18 3.25
CA THR A 376 -3.25 28.07 4.40
C THR A 376 -3.49 27.25 5.66
N PHE A 377 -3.20 27.85 6.82
CA PHE A 377 -3.47 27.25 8.13
C PHE A 377 -4.91 26.71 8.27
N GLY A 378 -5.92 27.46 7.81
CA GLY A 378 -7.33 27.04 7.85
C GLY A 378 -7.63 25.80 7.02
N VAL A 379 -6.95 25.63 5.88
CA VAL A 379 -7.11 24.43 5.04
C VAL A 379 -6.55 23.20 5.75
N ILE A 380 -5.40 23.31 6.43
CA ILE A 380 -4.85 22.21 7.24
C ILE A 380 -5.79 21.91 8.42
N LYS A 381 -6.29 22.94 9.13
CA LYS A 381 -7.26 22.76 10.22
C LYS A 381 -8.53 22.03 9.77
N SER A 382 -9.01 22.32 8.56
CA SER A 382 -10.22 21.68 8.00
C SER A 382 -10.10 20.16 7.83
N MET A 383 -8.88 19.63 7.68
CA MET A 383 -8.61 18.19 7.57
C MET A 383 -9.03 17.42 8.82
N PHE A 384 -8.96 18.07 9.99
CA PHE A 384 -9.28 17.49 11.29
C PHE A 384 -10.74 17.70 11.69
N ASN A 385 -11.60 18.18 10.79
CA ASN A 385 -13.02 18.33 11.07
C ASN A 385 -13.73 16.96 11.08
N ILE A 386 -13.64 16.25 12.21
CA ILE A 386 -14.19 14.91 12.43
C ILE A 386 -15.03 14.92 13.71
N SER A 387 -16.24 14.37 13.63
CA SER A 387 -17.09 14.17 14.81
C SER A 387 -16.70 12.90 15.58
N PRO A 388 -16.89 12.85 16.90
CA PRO A 388 -16.58 11.65 17.68
C PRO A 388 -17.29 10.38 17.19
N GLY A 389 -18.56 10.49 16.78
CA GLY A 389 -19.35 9.37 16.24
C GLY A 389 -19.05 8.98 14.79
N PHE A 390 -18.05 9.60 14.14
CA PHE A 390 -17.79 9.41 12.71
C PHE A 390 -17.58 7.93 12.35
N LEU A 391 -16.70 7.22 13.06
CA LEU A 391 -16.42 5.81 12.78
C LEU A 391 -17.64 4.93 13.02
N ILE A 392 -18.32 5.07 14.14
CA ILE A 392 -19.51 4.26 14.48
C ILE A 392 -20.59 4.39 13.40
N SER A 393 -20.86 5.61 12.92
CA SER A 393 -21.84 5.84 11.85
C SER A 393 -21.49 5.10 10.55
N LYS A 394 -20.20 4.98 10.25
CA LYS A 394 -19.69 4.28 9.05
C LYS A 394 -19.53 2.78 9.27
N LEU A 395 -19.35 2.32 10.49
CA LEU A 395 -19.23 0.90 10.84
C LEU A 395 -20.56 0.18 10.80
N VAL A 396 -21.65 0.80 11.28
CA VAL A 396 -22.99 0.19 11.23
C VAL A 396 -23.45 -0.10 9.79
N SER A 397 -22.97 0.69 8.82
CA SER A 397 -23.23 0.49 7.38
C SER A 397 -22.18 -0.39 6.68
N ASN A 398 -21.17 -0.88 7.40
CA ASN A 398 -20.06 -1.63 6.81
C ASN A 398 -20.47 -3.10 6.61
N GLU A 399 -20.34 -3.61 5.39
CA GLU A 399 -20.64 -5.01 5.05
C GLU A 399 -19.74 -6.04 5.77
N LEU A 400 -18.61 -5.62 6.33
CA LEU A 400 -17.70 -6.49 7.07
C LEU A 400 -18.06 -6.61 8.56
N LEU A 401 -19.03 -5.82 9.03
CA LEU A 401 -19.59 -5.92 10.36
C LEU A 401 -20.99 -6.52 10.26
N ARG A 402 -21.14 -7.80 10.65
CA ARG A 402 -22.39 -8.53 10.47
C ARG A 402 -23.18 -8.62 11.76
N TYR A 403 -24.50 -8.48 11.63
CA TYR A 403 -25.42 -8.77 12.72
C TYR A 403 -25.34 -10.24 13.11
N ASN A 404 -25.28 -10.52 14.42
CA ASN A 404 -25.36 -11.86 14.94
C ASN A 404 -26.82 -12.29 15.13
N GLY A 405 -27.34 -13.01 14.14
CA GLY A 405 -28.64 -13.70 14.22
C GLY A 405 -28.52 -15.19 14.53
N ALA A 406 -27.38 -15.67 15.03
CA ALA A 406 -27.22 -17.08 15.33
C ALA A 406 -28.16 -17.49 16.48
N THR A 407 -28.96 -18.51 16.23
CA THR A 407 -29.84 -19.13 17.23
C THR A 407 -29.12 -20.22 18.03
N ASN A 408 -27.92 -20.61 17.60
CA ASN A 408 -27.09 -21.64 18.23
C ASN A 408 -25.78 -21.06 18.77
N ALA A 409 -25.18 -21.76 19.74
CA ALA A 409 -23.96 -21.33 20.42
C ALA A 409 -22.65 -21.68 19.67
N ILE A 410 -22.72 -21.99 18.37
CA ILE A 410 -21.54 -22.45 17.60
C ILE A 410 -20.79 -21.24 17.00
N ASP A 411 -20.31 -20.37 17.89
CA ASP A 411 -19.69 -19.08 17.57
C ASP A 411 -18.40 -19.19 16.75
N LEU A 412 -17.71 -20.34 16.88
CA LEU A 412 -16.47 -20.62 16.15
C LEU A 412 -16.67 -20.51 14.62
N PHE A 413 -17.73 -21.13 14.11
CA PHE A 413 -17.99 -21.21 12.68
C PHE A 413 -18.91 -20.10 12.18
N THR A 414 -19.81 -19.60 13.03
CA THR A 414 -20.74 -18.53 12.66
C THR A 414 -20.08 -17.15 12.68
N SER A 415 -19.11 -16.93 13.58
CA SER A 415 -18.51 -15.62 13.83
C SER A 415 -16.98 -15.63 13.68
N ALA A 416 -16.27 -16.53 14.37
CA ALA A 416 -14.82 -16.41 14.52
C ALA A 416 -14.04 -16.65 13.22
N LEU A 417 -14.37 -17.73 12.49
CA LEU A 417 -13.66 -18.20 11.30
C LEU A 417 -14.26 -17.71 9.97
N ARG A 418 -15.35 -16.94 10.01
CA ARG A 418 -15.92 -16.38 8.79
C ARG A 418 -14.94 -15.42 8.14
N PHE A 419 -14.79 -15.56 6.83
CA PHE A 419 -14.00 -14.64 6.02
C PHE A 419 -14.74 -14.18 4.78
N THR A 420 -14.27 -13.07 4.22
CA THR A 420 -14.71 -12.58 2.92
C THR A 420 -13.56 -11.91 2.18
N CYS A 421 -13.55 -12.07 0.86
CA CYS A 421 -12.70 -11.31 -0.05
C CYS A 421 -13.32 -9.96 -0.42
N ARG A 422 -14.44 -9.57 0.21
CA ARG A 422 -15.14 -8.29 -0.01
C ARG A 422 -14.62 -7.16 0.87
N GLY A 423 -15.22 -5.98 0.76
CA GLY A 423 -14.92 -4.83 1.60
C GLY A 423 -13.86 -3.89 1.05
N PRO A 424 -13.40 -2.91 1.85
CA PRO A 424 -12.49 -1.87 1.41
C PRO A 424 -11.17 -2.41 0.86
N GLN A 425 -10.65 -1.77 -0.20
CA GLN A 425 -9.39 -2.15 -0.87
C GLN A 425 -9.32 -3.61 -1.38
N SER A 426 -10.46 -4.26 -1.51
CA SER A 426 -10.61 -5.55 -2.17
C SER A 426 -11.04 -5.37 -3.63
N MET A 427 -10.97 -6.46 -4.40
CA MET A 427 -11.41 -6.47 -5.80
C MET A 427 -12.92 -6.23 -5.96
N SER A 428 -13.72 -6.50 -4.93
CA SER A 428 -15.18 -6.36 -4.97
C SER A 428 -15.68 -5.10 -4.25
N ALA A 429 -14.81 -4.14 -3.95
CA ALA A 429 -15.13 -2.99 -3.10
C ALA A 429 -16.31 -2.13 -3.58
N LYS A 430 -16.68 -2.20 -4.87
CA LYS A 430 -17.82 -1.45 -5.45
C LYS A 430 -19.07 -2.30 -5.64
N SER A 431 -18.91 -3.58 -6.00
CA SER A 431 -20.01 -4.53 -6.14
C SER A 431 -19.44 -5.95 -6.20
N GLY A 432 -20.08 -6.88 -5.50
CA GLY A 432 -19.78 -8.31 -5.62
C GLY A 432 -20.18 -8.87 -6.98
N ALA A 433 -21.23 -8.34 -7.61
CA ALA A 433 -21.72 -8.82 -8.90
C ALA A 433 -20.75 -8.52 -10.05
N SER A 434 -19.91 -7.47 -9.92
CA SER A 434 -18.90 -7.15 -10.93
C SER A 434 -17.63 -7.99 -10.83
N VAL A 435 -17.57 -8.95 -9.90
CA VAL A 435 -16.43 -9.85 -9.76
C VAL A 435 -16.58 -11.01 -10.74
N SER A 436 -15.63 -11.14 -11.66
CA SER A 436 -15.59 -12.21 -12.65
C SER A 436 -15.64 -13.59 -11.99
N ILE A 437 -16.33 -14.54 -12.64
CA ILE A 437 -16.50 -15.94 -12.22
C ILE A 437 -15.15 -16.59 -11.87
N ARG A 438 -14.06 -16.21 -12.57
CA ARG A 438 -12.71 -16.72 -12.28
C ARG A 438 -12.27 -16.46 -10.83
N TYR A 439 -12.66 -15.35 -10.22
CA TYR A 439 -12.36 -15.01 -8.83
C TYR A 439 -13.29 -15.68 -7.81
N ARG A 440 -14.31 -16.40 -8.26
CA ARG A 440 -15.23 -17.19 -7.42
C ARG A 440 -14.87 -18.68 -7.41
N GLY A 441 -13.89 -19.07 -8.22
CA GLY A 441 -13.43 -20.46 -8.30
C GLY A 441 -12.64 -20.90 -7.07
N ILE A 442 -12.41 -22.20 -6.98
CA ILE A 442 -11.54 -22.82 -5.97
C ILE A 442 -10.12 -22.85 -6.51
N HIS A 443 -9.14 -22.50 -5.67
CA HIS A 443 -7.72 -22.58 -5.99
C HIS A 443 -7.06 -23.71 -5.16
N PRO A 444 -6.07 -24.46 -5.68
CA PRO A 444 -5.41 -25.53 -4.92
C PRO A 444 -4.85 -25.09 -3.56
N SER A 445 -4.38 -23.84 -3.43
CA SER A 445 -3.88 -23.32 -2.15
C SER A 445 -4.94 -23.12 -1.07
N TYR A 446 -6.22 -23.32 -1.37
CA TYR A 446 -7.31 -23.27 -0.40
C TYR A 446 -7.33 -24.52 0.49
N ILE A 447 -6.79 -25.64 0.02
CA ILE A 447 -6.78 -26.91 0.75
C ILE A 447 -6.12 -26.72 2.12
N GLY A 448 -6.83 -27.12 3.18
CA GLY A 448 -6.37 -27.01 4.57
C GLY A 448 -6.35 -25.58 5.13
N LYS A 449 -6.77 -24.56 4.37
CA LYS A 449 -6.84 -23.15 4.81
C LYS A 449 -8.26 -22.62 4.78
N VAL A 450 -8.99 -22.91 3.71
CA VAL A 450 -10.38 -22.49 3.43
C VAL A 450 -11.25 -23.73 3.30
N SER A 451 -12.47 -23.67 3.85
CA SER A 451 -13.46 -24.71 3.62
C SER A 451 -13.94 -24.69 2.18
N LEU A 452 -13.87 -25.84 1.50
CA LEU A 452 -14.28 -25.98 0.10
C LEU A 452 -15.80 -26.14 -0.06
N THR A 453 -16.50 -26.50 1.01
CA THR A 453 -17.95 -26.74 1.00
C THR A 453 -18.75 -25.60 1.63
N ALA A 454 -18.14 -24.86 2.57
CA ALA A 454 -18.81 -23.77 3.25
C ALA A 454 -18.63 -22.45 2.49
N SER A 455 -19.64 -22.08 1.70
CA SER A 455 -19.72 -20.78 1.04
C SER A 455 -21.05 -20.09 1.31
N SER A 456 -21.07 -18.77 1.18
CA SER A 456 -22.28 -17.96 1.34
C SER A 456 -23.21 -18.15 0.14
N ALA A 457 -24.49 -18.47 0.38
CA ALA A 457 -25.49 -18.63 -0.68
C ALA A 457 -25.68 -17.35 -1.52
N GLY A 458 -25.62 -16.17 -0.89
CA GLY A 458 -25.76 -14.90 -1.58
C GLY A 458 -24.48 -14.40 -2.27
N ASP A 459 -23.35 -15.09 -2.06
CA ASP A 459 -22.08 -14.69 -2.64
C ASP A 459 -21.06 -15.84 -2.77
N PRO A 460 -21.35 -16.82 -3.63
CA PRO A 460 -20.54 -18.03 -3.75
C PRO A 460 -19.11 -17.68 -4.21
N GLY A 461 -18.13 -18.28 -3.53
CA GLY A 461 -16.70 -18.20 -3.87
C GLY A 461 -15.94 -16.98 -3.35
N LEU A 462 -16.63 -15.94 -2.86
CA LEU A 462 -15.99 -14.74 -2.29
C LEU A 462 -16.07 -14.70 -0.77
N SER A 463 -17.08 -15.32 -0.19
CA SER A 463 -17.26 -15.41 1.26
C SER A 463 -17.40 -16.88 1.67
N GLY A 464 -16.83 -17.22 2.81
CA GLY A 464 -16.79 -18.58 3.29
C GLY A 464 -16.24 -18.68 4.70
N MET A 465 -15.65 -19.83 4.99
CA MET A 465 -15.13 -20.15 6.31
C MET A 465 -13.67 -20.61 6.21
N LEU A 466 -12.80 -20.05 7.05
CA LEU A 466 -11.46 -20.57 7.24
C LEU A 466 -11.53 -21.86 8.05
N THR A 467 -10.55 -22.73 7.86
CA THR A 467 -10.46 -23.93 8.70
C THR A 467 -9.88 -23.55 10.06
N PRO A 468 -10.22 -24.28 11.14
CA PRO A 468 -9.64 -24.06 12.46
C PRO A 468 -8.13 -24.36 12.55
N PHE A 469 -7.55 -24.92 11.48
CA PHE A 469 -6.15 -25.34 11.40
C PHE A 469 -5.30 -24.36 10.59
N VAL A 470 -5.89 -23.24 10.14
CA VAL A 470 -5.21 -22.28 9.27
C VAL A 470 -3.98 -21.72 9.98
N LYS A 471 -2.83 -21.72 9.30
CA LYS A 471 -1.61 -21.09 9.77
C LYS A 471 -1.48 -19.74 9.08
N ALA A 472 -1.57 -18.67 9.86
CA ALA A 472 -1.45 -17.31 9.37
C ALA A 472 -0.63 -16.43 10.33
N PRO A 473 0.68 -16.69 10.50
CA PRO A 473 1.55 -15.86 11.31
C PRO A 473 1.53 -14.42 10.80
N ASP A 474 1.47 -13.44 11.71
CA ASP A 474 1.33 -12.01 11.40
C ASP A 474 0.16 -11.68 10.43
N LEU A 475 -0.88 -12.51 10.37
CA LEU A 475 -2.01 -12.40 9.44
C LEU A 475 -1.65 -12.70 7.96
N PHE A 476 -0.54 -13.38 7.68
CA PHE A 476 -0.16 -13.77 6.32
C PHE A 476 -0.28 -15.29 6.12
N PHE A 477 -0.84 -15.74 5.00
CA PHE A 477 -0.97 -17.17 4.71
C PHE A 477 0.34 -17.86 4.28
N SER A 478 1.39 -17.08 4.03
CA SER A 478 2.75 -17.52 3.71
C SER A 478 3.75 -16.45 4.18
N GLU A 479 4.86 -16.89 4.78
CA GLU A 479 5.97 -16.04 5.20
C GLU A 479 6.97 -15.75 4.07
N GLU A 480 6.80 -16.38 2.91
CA GLU A 480 7.66 -16.17 1.76
C GLU A 480 7.74 -14.69 1.37
N MET A 481 8.96 -14.27 1.03
CA MET A 481 9.24 -12.93 0.54
C MET A 481 8.57 -12.70 -0.82
N GLU A 482 8.19 -11.45 -1.06
CA GLU A 482 7.51 -11.00 -2.27
C GLU A 482 8.39 -10.98 -3.53
#